data_AF-L7S1H4-F1
#
_entry.id   AF-L7S1H4-F1
#
_cell.length_a   1.000
_cell.length_b   1.000
_cell.length_c   1.000
_cell.angle_alpha   90.00
_cell.angle_beta   90.00
_cell.angle_gamma   90.00
#
_symmetry.space_group_name_H-M   'P 1'
#
loop_
_entity.id
_entity.type
_entity.pdbx_description
1 polymer ?
#
loop_
_entity_poly.entity_id
_entity_poly.type
_entity_poly.pdbx_seq_one_letter_code
_entity_poly.pdbx_strand_id
1 'polypeptide(L)' 'DSLTSIMSILITTVGIMVLIYSDNYMAHDQAYLRFFAYMNFFSASMLGLVTSSNLIQIYIFWELVGVCS' A
#
# COMPACT_ATOMS: atom_id res chain seq x y z
N ASP A 1 -17.99 -1.17 -10.20
CA ASP A 1 -17.10 -0.50 -11.14
C ASP A 1 -15.98 -1.37 -11.66
N SER A 2 -15.98 -1.65 -12.97
CA SER A 2 -14.87 -2.34 -13.65
C SER A 2 -13.53 -1.64 -13.42
N LEU A 3 -13.54 -0.30 -13.28
CA LEU A 3 -12.35 0.51 -13.02
C LEU A 3 -11.75 0.24 -11.62
N THR A 4 -12.58 0.22 -10.57
CA THR A 4 -12.15 -0.06 -9.19
C THR A 4 -11.53 -1.45 -9.07
N SER A 5 -12.09 -2.44 -9.78
CA SER A 5 -11.57 -3.81 -9.81
C SER A 5 -10.19 -3.89 -10.47
N ILE A 6 -9.97 -3.16 -11.57
CA ILE A 6 -8.65 -3.12 -12.22
C ILE A 6 -7.62 -2.43 -11.32
N MET A 7 -8.01 -1.32 -10.67
CA MET A 7 -7.10 -0.59 -9.78
C MET A 7 -6.73 -1.40 -8.53
N SER A 8 -7.66 -2.15 -7.94
CA SER A 8 -7.37 -3.00 -6.78
C SER A 8 -6.44 -4.17 -7.14
N ILE A 9 -6.61 -4.79 -8.32
CA ILE A 9 -5.72 -5.84 -8.83
C ILE A 9 -4.31 -5.29 -9.08
N LEU A 10 -4.18 -4.10 -9.68
CA LEU A 10 -2.88 -3.47 -9.89
C LEU A 10 -2.16 -3.19 -8.57
N ILE A 11 -2.85 -2.58 -7.60
CA ILE A 11 -2.25 -2.24 -6.30
C ILE A 11 -1.83 -3.50 -5.53
N THR A 12 -2.67 -4.53 -5.51
CA THR A 12 -2.33 -5.80 -4.85
C THR A 12 -1.14 -6.49 -5.52
N THR A 13 -1.09 -6.50 -6.85
CA THR A 13 0.03 -7.11 -7.59
C THR A 13 1.35 -6.38 -7.33
N VAL A 14 1.34 -5.04 -7.42
CA VAL A 14 2.51 -4.22 -7.13
C VAL A 14 2.93 -4.34 -5.66
N GLY A 15 1.97 -4.32 -4.73
CA GLY A 15 2.22 -4.50 -3.30
C GLY A 15 2.89 -5.83 -2.98
N ILE A 16 2.37 -6.95 -3.53
CA ILE A 16 2.99 -8.28 -3.37
C ILE A 16 4.40 -8.30 -3.96
N MET A 17 4.60 -7.73 -5.14
CA MET A 17 5.91 -7.73 -5.80
C MET A 17 6.95 -6.92 -5.00
N VAL A 18 6.54 -5.80 -4.42
CA VAL A 18 7.38 -4.96 -3.55
C VAL A 18 7.70 -5.66 -2.22
N LEU A 19 6.76 -6.42 -1.65
CA LEU A 19 6.99 -7.21 -0.44
C LEU A 19 8.03 -8.32 -0.69
N ILE A 20 7.91 -9.05 -1.80
CA ILE A 20 8.89 -10.09 -2.19
C ILE A 20 10.26 -9.46 -2.48
N TYR A 21 10.29 -8.29 -3.11
CA TYR A 21 11.53 -7.58 -3.39
C TYR A 21 12.21 -7.08 -2.11
N SER A 22 11.44 -6.54 -1.17
CA SER A 22 11.93 -6.10 0.14
C SER A 22 12.43 -7.27 0.98
N ASP A 23 11.74 -8.42 0.91
CA ASP A 23 12.15 -9.68 1.54
C ASP A 23 13.55 -10.11 1.09
N ASN A 24 13.76 -10.16 -0.23
CA ASN A 24 15.04 -10.56 -0.81
C ASN A 24 16.15 -9.52 -0.62
N TYR A 25 15.83 -8.23 -0.64
CA TYR A 25 16.83 -7.16 -0.59
C TYR A 25 17.37 -6.90 0.83
N MET A 26 16.52 -7.02 1.87
CA MET A 26 16.90 -6.71 3.26
C MET A 26 17.25 -7.94 4.11
N ALA A 27 17.41 -9.13 3.53
CA ALA A 27 17.82 -10.35 4.23
C ALA A 27 19.15 -10.24 5.01
N HIS A 28 19.93 -9.17 4.79
CA HIS A 28 21.21 -8.89 5.46
C HIS A 28 21.18 -7.77 6.53
N ASP A 29 20.06 -7.07 6.76
CA ASP A 29 20.02 -5.89 7.66
C ASP A 29 18.86 -5.90 8.68
N GLN A 30 19.16 -5.53 9.94
CA GLN A 30 18.22 -5.59 11.07
C GLN A 30 17.04 -4.60 11.02
N ALA A 31 17.01 -3.67 10.05
CA ALA A 31 15.93 -2.70 9.90
C ALA A 31 14.70 -3.22 9.13
N TYR A 32 14.70 -4.51 8.74
CA TYR A 32 13.65 -5.19 7.99
C TYR A 32 12.23 -4.89 8.48
N LEU A 33 11.99 -5.02 9.78
CA LEU A 33 10.65 -4.89 10.39
C LEU A 33 10.07 -3.48 10.24
N ARG A 34 10.89 -2.43 10.34
CA ARG A 34 10.41 -1.03 10.21
C ARG A 34 10.05 -0.73 8.76
N PHE A 35 10.91 -1.14 7.83
CA PHE A 35 10.69 -0.92 6.39
C PHE A 35 9.47 -1.69 5.87
N PHE A 36 9.33 -2.95 6.31
CA PHE A 36 8.18 -3.80 5.98
C PHE A 36 6.86 -3.25 6.54
N ALA A 37 6.87 -2.68 7.75
CA ALA A 37 5.70 -2.04 8.35
C ALA A 37 5.28 -0.80 7.56
N TYR A 38 6.22 0.08 7.18
CA TYR A 38 5.92 1.24 6.33
C TYR A 38 5.37 0.85 4.95
N MET A 39 5.98 -0.14 4.29
CA MET A 39 5.50 -0.64 2.99
C MET A 39 4.10 -1.26 3.05
N ASN A 40 3.80 -2.07 4.09
CA ASN A 40 2.47 -2.61 4.27
C ASN A 40 1.44 -1.53 4.54
N PHE A 41 1.79 -0.53 5.35
CA PHE A 41 0.88 0.54 5.69
C PHE A 41 0.56 1.43 4.48
N PHE A 42 1.56 1.71 3.63
CA PHE A 42 1.38 2.37 2.34
C PHE A 42 0.46 1.57 1.39
N SER A 43 0.70 0.26 1.26
CA SER A 43 -0.14 -0.60 0.42
C SER A 43 -1.58 -0.69 0.94
N ALA A 44 -1.78 -0.70 2.26
CA ALA A 44 -3.09 -0.70 2.90
C ALA A 44 -3.85 0.62 2.70
N SER A 45 -3.16 1.77 2.81
CA SER A 45 -3.77 3.08 2.56
C SER A 45 -4.20 3.24 1.10
N MET A 46 -3.40 2.73 0.15
CA MET A 46 -3.73 2.77 -1.28
C MET A 46 -4.95 1.90 -1.64
N LEU A 47 -5.05 0.71 -1.04
CA LEU A 47 -6.24 -0.15 -1.17
C LEU A 47 -7.49 0.50 -0.55
N GLY A 48 -7.35 1.14 0.61
CA GLY A 48 -8.43 1.87 1.26
C GLY A 48 -8.95 3.05 0.43
N LEU A 49 -8.05 3.77 -0.24
CA LEU A 49 -8.41 4.87 -1.14
C LEU A 49 -9.22 4.37 -2.34
N VAL A 50 -8.81 3.27 -2.98
CA VAL A 50 -9.53 2.71 -4.15
C VAL A 50 -10.88 2.10 -3.78
N THR A 51 -11.01 1.55 -2.58
CA THR A 51 -12.29 0.96 -2.10
C THR A 51 -13.27 2.02 -1.58
N SER A 52 -12.80 3.24 -1.35
CA SER A 52 -13.62 4.33 -0.81
C SER A 52 -14.60 4.87 -1.85
N SER A 53 -15.88 4.81 -1.51
CA SER A 53 -16.98 5.35 -2.33
C SER A 53 -17.45 6.74 -1.89
N ASN A 54 -16.93 7.26 -0.77
CA ASN A 54 -17.31 8.55 -0.20
C ASN A 54 -16.14 9.55 -0.22
N LEU A 55 -16.41 10.83 -0.52
CA LEU A 55 -15.41 11.92 -0.54
C LEU A 55 -14.63 12.04 0.78
N ILE A 56 -15.33 11.88 1.92
CA ILE A 56 -14.71 11.94 3.26
C ILE A 56 -13.73 10.77 3.44
N GLN A 57 -14.09 9.58 2.97
CA GLN A 57 -13.27 8.38 3.09
C GLN A 57 -12.02 8.48 2.21
N ILE A 58 -12.16 9.00 0.98
CA ILE A 58 -11.04 9.33 0.09
C ILE A 58 -10.10 10.35 0.76
N TYR A 59 -10.62 11.41 1.38
CA TYR A 59 -9.80 12.44 2.02
C TYR A 59 -8.97 11.89 3.19
N ILE A 60 -9.57 11.04 4.04
CA ILE A 60 -8.87 10.38 5.15
C ILE A 60 -7.77 9.45 4.64
N PHE A 61 -8.07 8.62 3.63
CA PHE A 61 -7.05 7.73 3.06
C PHE A 61 -5.96 8.49 2.32
N TRP A 62 -6.29 9.62 1.71
CA TRP A 62 -5.33 10.48 1.03
C TRP A 62 -4.33 11.08 2.04
N GLU A 63 -4.78 11.63 3.17
CA GLU A 63 -3.90 12.11 4.23
C GLU A 63 -3.05 10.97 4.83
N LEU A 64 -3.62 9.78 5.00
CA LEU A 64 -2.89 8.57 5.44
C LEU A 64 -1.75 8.19 4.49
N VAL A 65 -1.99 8.24 3.17
CA VAL A 65 -0.95 8.03 2.15
C VAL A 65 0.14 9.10 2.28
N GLY A 66 -0.23 10.36 2.52
CA GLY A 66 0.71 11.47 2.71
C GLY A 66 1.57 11.35 3.98
N VAL A 67 1.04 10.81 5.06
CA VAL A 67 1.77 10.58 6.33
C VAL A 67 2.76 9.40 6.22
N CYS A 68 2.51 8.47 5.30
CA CYS A 68 3.32 7.26 5.13
C CYS A 68 4.35 7.35 4.02
N SER A 69 4.36 8.47 3.29
CA SER A 69 5.38 8.88 2.31
C SER A 69 6.58 9.50 3.00
#